data_AF-A0AAX2RSS7-F1
#
_entry.id   AF-A0AAX2RSS7-F1
#
_cell.length_a   1.000
_cell.length_b   1.000
_cell.length_c   1.000
_cell.angle_alpha   90.00
_cell.angle_beta   90.00
_cell.angle_gamma   90.00
#
_symmetry.space_group_name_H-M   'P 1'
#
loop_
_entity.id
_entity.type
_entity.pdbx_description
1 polymer ?
#
loop_
_entity_poly.entity_id
_entity_poly.type
_entity_poly.pdbx_seq_one_letter_code
_entity_poly.pdbx_strand_id
1 'polypeptide(L)'
;MIGKIAWLSVVSLLVAACGDRSGQADTASNAQPAAASATQAVTSQREGRDSPVPPRPSQVLEGIYQKDAHGEATMEIANGSQATYWYGHAFDLNGGHYFTGFAYETPNKYAEQEKTAEPAPDVRVTITEATFEWITDGGVAGWNMVESERSIGEFGRYEKADTIDDKESAVSTTLPDGRIVLAVPTWYLASGTRIKSFGMFVYRRTDASSNPDDTDWTYAGNVFRGNDGGAACDAAGTGNRIPCVEGSATLTFLPADGRDWPRLRVAMTGTGIDNAGRKKTDGAADVVEYRFNPKTKVYEAVKT
;
A
#
# COMPACT_ATOMS: atom_id res chain seq x y z
N MET A 1 -31.84 -51.38 -18.70
CA MET A 1 -31.61 -52.48 -17.74
C MET A 1 -31.26 -51.87 -16.39
N ILE A 2 -32.11 -52.15 -15.37
CA ILE A 2 -31.82 -52.39 -13.93
C ILE A 2 -30.88 -51.38 -13.22
N GLY A 3 -31.26 -50.66 -12.15
CA GLY A 3 -32.40 -50.81 -11.24
C GLY A 3 -32.48 -49.68 -10.20
N LYS A 4 -33.72 -49.33 -9.79
CA LYS A 4 -34.33 -49.46 -8.44
C LYS A 4 -33.87 -48.39 -7.42
N ILE A 5 -34.69 -47.36 -7.14
CA ILE A 5 -35.82 -47.28 -6.18
C ILE A 5 -35.37 -47.44 -4.72
N ALA A 6 -35.53 -46.39 -3.90
CA ALA A 6 -36.51 -46.35 -2.80
C ALA A 6 -36.38 -45.08 -1.94
N TRP A 7 -37.50 -44.39 -1.78
CA TRP A 7 -37.79 -43.40 -0.74
C TRP A 7 -37.89 -44.07 0.64
N LEU A 8 -37.60 -43.31 1.70
CA LEU A 8 -38.25 -43.51 2.99
C LEU A 8 -38.28 -42.21 3.80
N SER A 9 -39.48 -41.64 3.90
CA SER A 9 -39.87 -40.64 4.88
C SER A 9 -40.12 -41.32 6.23
N VAL A 10 -39.70 -40.70 7.34
CA VAL A 10 -40.32 -40.93 8.65
C VAL A 10 -40.49 -39.59 9.36
N VAL A 11 -41.72 -39.37 9.82
CA VAL A 11 -42.22 -38.21 10.55
C VAL A 11 -42.53 -38.66 11.99
N SER A 12 -42.10 -37.83 12.95
CA SER A 12 -42.61 -37.56 14.30
C SER A 12 -42.73 -38.66 15.37
N LEU A 13 -42.16 -38.39 16.57
CA LEU A 13 -42.95 -38.18 17.80
C LEU A 13 -42.09 -37.64 18.97
N LEU A 14 -42.74 -36.80 19.78
CA LEU A 14 -42.28 -36.02 20.93
C LEU A 14 -41.87 -36.86 22.15
N VAL A 15 -40.93 -36.32 22.94
CA VAL A 15 -40.97 -36.43 24.42
C VAL A 15 -40.60 -35.08 25.03
N ALA A 16 -41.52 -34.54 25.83
CA ALA A 16 -41.28 -33.43 26.75
C ALA A 16 -40.68 -33.96 28.06
N ALA A 17 -39.68 -33.27 28.59
CA ALA A 17 -39.27 -33.38 29.99
C ALA A 17 -38.85 -32.00 30.51
N CYS A 18 -39.66 -31.43 31.39
CA CYS A 18 -39.27 -30.33 32.26
C CYS A 18 -38.36 -30.87 33.37
N GLY A 19 -37.29 -30.13 33.69
CA GLY A 19 -36.44 -30.39 34.84
C GLY A 19 -35.48 -29.22 35.07
N ASP A 20 -35.85 -28.34 36.00
CA ASP A 20 -35.03 -27.23 36.48
C ASP A 20 -33.73 -27.72 37.13
N ARG A 21 -32.60 -27.08 36.77
CA ARG A 21 -31.54 -26.66 37.72
C ARG A 21 -30.43 -25.85 37.03
N SER A 22 -30.43 -24.56 37.36
CA SER A 22 -29.27 -23.71 37.71
C SER A 22 -27.98 -23.81 36.87
N GLY A 23 -27.66 -22.71 36.19
CA GLY A 23 -26.27 -22.32 35.94
C GLY A 23 -26.03 -21.60 34.63
N GLN A 24 -25.71 -20.30 34.73
CA GLN A 24 -24.97 -19.49 33.77
C GLN A 24 -25.61 -19.19 32.40
N ALA A 25 -26.06 -17.94 32.27
CA ALA A 25 -26.35 -17.31 30.99
C ALA A 25 -25.02 -16.99 30.27
N ASP A 26 -24.60 -17.86 29.35
CA ASP A 26 -23.66 -17.49 28.30
C ASP A 26 -24.48 -16.95 27.12
N THR A 27 -24.56 -15.63 27.06
CA THR A 27 -25.03 -14.92 25.88
C THR A 27 -24.01 -15.11 24.78
N ALA A 28 -24.27 -16.05 23.87
CA ALA A 28 -23.60 -16.10 22.58
C ALA A 28 -24.03 -14.88 21.75
N SER A 29 -23.33 -13.76 21.96
CA SER A 29 -23.44 -12.59 21.10
C SER A 29 -22.79 -12.91 19.76
N ASN A 30 -23.63 -12.93 18.75
CA ASN A 30 -23.30 -12.97 17.33
C ASN A 30 -22.30 -11.83 17.02
N ALA A 31 -21.01 -12.14 16.99
CA ALA A 31 -19.96 -11.19 16.65
C ALA A 31 -19.87 -11.09 15.12
N GLN A 32 -20.64 -10.16 14.58
CA GLN A 32 -20.45 -9.58 13.26
C GLN A 32 -18.98 -9.14 13.11
N PRO A 33 -18.27 -9.51 12.03
CA PRO A 33 -16.90 -9.04 11.84
C PRO A 33 -16.93 -7.51 11.73
N ALA A 34 -16.32 -6.87 12.71
CA ALA A 34 -16.13 -5.43 12.73
C ALA A 34 -15.35 -5.05 11.47
N ALA A 35 -15.98 -4.24 10.62
CA ALA A 35 -15.29 -3.46 9.61
C ALA A 35 -14.17 -2.70 10.35
N ALA A 36 -12.93 -3.04 10.03
CA ALA A 36 -11.78 -2.32 10.51
C ALA A 36 -11.89 -0.89 9.96
N SER A 37 -12.35 0.04 10.78
CA SER A 37 -12.28 1.46 10.49
C SER A 37 -10.81 1.81 10.28
N ALA A 38 -10.43 1.98 9.03
CA ALA A 38 -9.16 2.56 8.63
C ALA A 38 -9.13 4.00 9.14
N THR A 39 -8.62 4.18 10.36
CA THR A 39 -8.18 5.50 10.81
C THR A 39 -6.90 5.78 10.05
N GLN A 40 -7.02 6.44 8.90
CA GLN A 40 -5.90 6.74 8.02
C GLN A 40 -4.94 7.71 8.73
N ALA A 41 -3.70 7.26 8.90
CA ALA A 41 -2.61 8.07 9.39
C ALA A 41 -2.23 9.09 8.31
N VAL A 42 -2.72 10.32 8.44
CA VAL A 42 -1.99 11.48 7.92
C VAL A 42 -0.73 11.56 8.76
N THR A 43 0.40 11.03 8.28
CA THR A 43 1.71 11.29 8.85
C THR A 43 2.06 12.75 8.60
N SER A 44 1.42 13.63 9.38
CA SER A 44 1.78 15.01 9.51
C SER A 44 3.13 15.02 10.23
N GLN A 45 4.22 15.12 9.46
CA GLN A 45 5.39 15.78 10.00
C GLN A 45 4.88 17.11 10.55
N ARG A 46 5.19 17.38 11.82
CA ARG A 46 4.82 18.62 12.49
C ARG A 46 5.63 19.76 11.87
N GLU A 47 5.20 20.20 10.70
CA GLU A 47 5.60 21.47 10.12
C GLU A 47 4.91 22.60 10.89
N GLY A 48 5.52 23.78 10.84
CA GLY A 48 5.12 24.94 11.62
C GLY A 48 3.65 25.34 11.42
N ARG A 49 3.17 26.23 12.29
CA ARG A 49 1.79 26.76 12.30
C ARG A 49 1.32 27.44 10.99
N ASP A 50 2.16 27.48 9.95
CA ASP A 50 1.95 28.16 8.67
C ASP A 50 1.95 27.23 7.43
N SER A 51 2.13 25.91 7.57
CA SER A 51 2.00 25.00 6.41
C SER A 51 0.52 24.82 6.01
N PRO A 52 0.17 24.85 4.71
CA PRO A 52 -1.21 24.65 4.27
C PRO A 52 -1.76 23.29 4.69
N VAL A 53 -3.01 23.24 5.15
CA VAL A 53 -3.68 21.99 5.51
C VAL A 53 -3.90 21.16 4.24
N PRO A 54 -3.38 19.91 4.15
CA PRO A 54 -3.51 19.10 2.94
C PRO A 54 -4.97 18.86 2.50
N PRO A 55 -5.22 18.65 1.18
CA PRO A 55 -6.50 18.15 0.68
C PRO A 55 -6.93 16.88 1.41
N ARG A 56 -8.22 16.77 1.71
CA ARG A 56 -8.79 15.57 2.35
C ARG A 56 -8.75 14.39 1.37
N PRO A 57 -8.72 13.13 1.86
CA PRO A 57 -8.83 11.93 1.03
C PRO A 57 -9.94 11.98 -0.01
N SER A 58 -11.14 12.44 0.37
CA SER A 58 -12.27 12.55 -0.56
C SER A 58 -12.02 13.55 -1.68
N GLN A 59 -11.36 14.68 -1.41
CA GLN A 59 -11.04 15.69 -2.42
C GLN A 59 -9.99 15.18 -3.42
N VAL A 60 -9.06 14.35 -2.96
CA VAL A 60 -8.12 13.64 -3.84
C VAL A 60 -8.88 12.70 -4.76
N LEU A 61 -9.78 11.87 -4.21
CA LEU A 61 -10.59 10.95 -5.02
C LEU A 61 -11.50 11.69 -6.01
N GLU A 62 -12.16 12.77 -5.58
CA GLU A 62 -12.98 13.62 -6.44
C GLU A 62 -12.16 14.24 -7.58
N GLY A 63 -10.92 14.66 -7.30
CA GLY A 63 -9.99 15.15 -8.31
C GLY A 63 -9.64 14.10 -9.37
N ILE A 64 -9.32 12.87 -8.91
CA ILE A 64 -8.93 11.75 -9.78
C ILE A 64 -10.10 11.25 -10.63
N TYR A 65 -11.26 11.05 -10.01
CA TYR A 65 -12.40 10.33 -10.59
C TYR A 65 -13.51 11.23 -11.13
N GLN A 66 -13.44 12.54 -10.87
CA GLN A 66 -14.45 13.53 -11.26
C GLN A 66 -15.87 13.13 -10.82
N LYS A 67 -15.95 12.46 -9.67
CA LYS A 67 -17.18 11.93 -9.08
C LYS A 67 -17.17 12.25 -7.58
N ASP A 68 -18.34 12.60 -7.05
CA ASP A 68 -18.51 12.89 -5.63
C ASP A 68 -18.18 11.65 -4.79
N ALA A 69 -17.20 11.77 -3.90
CA ALA A 69 -16.82 10.73 -2.95
C ALA A 69 -17.64 10.79 -1.66
N HIS A 70 -18.56 11.76 -1.53
CA HIS A 70 -19.41 11.98 -0.36
C HIS A 70 -18.64 12.14 0.96
N GLY A 71 -17.41 12.65 0.89
CA GLY A 71 -16.52 12.79 2.05
C GLY A 71 -15.80 11.51 2.47
N GLU A 72 -16.02 10.39 1.76
CA GLU A 72 -15.41 9.09 2.07
C GLU A 72 -13.99 8.96 1.49
N ALA A 73 -13.19 8.09 2.13
CA ALA A 73 -11.83 7.75 1.67
C ALA A 73 -11.81 6.53 0.72
N THR A 74 -12.98 5.97 0.41
CA THR A 74 -13.20 4.88 -0.53
C THR A 74 -14.50 5.15 -1.29
N MET A 75 -14.52 4.90 -2.59
CA MET A 75 -15.72 5.09 -3.41
C MET A 75 -15.80 4.06 -4.54
N GLU A 76 -17.01 3.69 -4.94
CA GLU A 76 -17.22 2.93 -6.18
C GLU A 76 -16.95 3.84 -7.37
N ILE A 77 -16.15 3.36 -8.33
CA ILE A 77 -15.85 4.09 -9.56
C ILE A 77 -16.82 3.63 -10.66
N ALA A 78 -16.63 2.41 -11.15
CA ALA A 78 -17.40 1.78 -12.22
C ALA A 78 -17.30 0.25 -12.15
N ASN A 79 -18.32 -0.46 -12.62
CA ASN A 79 -18.32 -1.92 -12.77
C ASN A 79 -17.84 -2.67 -11.50
N GLY A 80 -18.28 -2.24 -10.31
CA GLY A 80 -17.87 -2.86 -9.04
C GLY A 80 -16.40 -2.64 -8.64
N SER A 81 -15.63 -1.86 -9.41
CA SER A 81 -14.32 -1.36 -9.01
C SER A 81 -14.46 -0.27 -7.95
N GLN A 82 -13.55 -0.28 -6.97
CA GLN A 82 -13.47 0.72 -5.91
C GLN A 82 -12.14 1.47 -5.97
N ALA A 83 -12.18 2.78 -5.78
CA ALA A 83 -11.03 3.60 -5.44
C ALA A 83 -10.87 3.66 -3.92
N THR A 84 -9.65 3.67 -3.42
CA THR A 84 -9.36 3.96 -2.00
C THR A 84 -8.15 4.87 -1.89
N TYR A 85 -8.27 5.95 -1.14
CA TYR A 85 -7.14 6.80 -0.81
C TYR A 85 -6.10 6.00 -0.03
N TRP A 86 -4.83 6.20 -0.37
CA TRP A 86 -3.73 5.41 0.16
C TRP A 86 -2.73 6.26 0.92
N TYR A 87 -2.10 7.24 0.27
CA TYR A 87 -1.00 8.01 0.86
C TYR A 87 -1.01 9.47 0.40
N GLY A 88 -0.42 10.38 1.18
CA GLY A 88 -0.30 11.80 0.84
C GLY A 88 1.13 12.30 1.05
N HIS A 89 1.63 13.11 0.12
CA HIS A 89 2.95 13.70 0.20
C HIS A 89 2.90 15.20 -0.08
N ALA A 90 3.22 16.01 0.92
CA ALA A 90 3.52 17.42 0.73
C ALA A 90 5.00 17.60 0.36
N PHE A 91 5.29 18.52 -0.55
CA PHE A 91 6.66 18.85 -0.97
C PHE A 91 6.76 20.25 -1.53
N ASP A 92 7.95 20.83 -1.43
CA ASP A 92 8.26 22.13 -2.04
C ASP A 92 9.01 21.92 -3.35
N LEU A 93 8.61 22.67 -4.39
CA LEU A 93 9.25 22.64 -5.69
C LEU A 93 9.28 24.04 -6.30
N ASN A 94 10.47 24.53 -6.66
CA ASN A 94 10.66 25.84 -7.30
C ASN A 94 10.01 27.02 -6.55
N GLY A 95 9.90 26.93 -5.22
CA GLY A 95 9.27 27.95 -4.36
C GLY A 95 7.76 27.85 -4.24
N GLY A 96 7.12 26.88 -4.89
CA GLY A 96 5.71 26.52 -4.68
C GLY A 96 5.56 25.39 -3.66
N HIS A 97 4.41 25.36 -2.98
CA HIS A 97 4.01 24.27 -2.08
C HIS A 97 3.06 23.34 -2.82
N TYR A 98 3.39 22.05 -2.83
CA TYR A 98 2.63 21.03 -3.53
C TYR A 98 2.16 19.95 -2.56
N PHE A 99 1.08 19.28 -2.95
CA PHE A 99 0.60 18.07 -2.32
C PHE A 99 0.18 17.07 -3.39
N THR A 100 0.68 15.85 -3.31
CA THR A 100 0.16 14.73 -4.10
C THR A 100 -0.56 13.76 -3.19
N GLY A 101 -1.81 13.46 -3.53
CA GLY A 101 -2.56 12.37 -2.94
C GLY A 101 -2.54 11.16 -3.87
N PHE A 102 -2.13 10.01 -3.36
CA PHE A 102 -2.16 8.73 -4.04
C PHE A 102 -3.37 7.92 -3.58
N ALA A 103 -4.03 7.29 -4.52
CA ALA A 103 -5.09 6.31 -4.30
C ALA A 103 -4.77 5.03 -5.07
N TYR A 104 -5.58 3.99 -4.86
CA TYR A 104 -5.56 2.81 -5.71
C TYR A 104 -6.95 2.43 -6.15
N GLU A 105 -7.08 1.88 -7.35
CA GLU A 105 -8.31 1.27 -7.86
C GLU A 105 -8.17 -0.25 -8.01
N THR A 106 -9.22 -0.97 -7.63
CA THR A 106 -9.32 -2.41 -7.90
C THR A 106 -9.69 -2.66 -9.37
N PRO A 107 -9.39 -3.85 -9.93
CA PRO A 107 -9.88 -4.21 -11.26
C PRO A 107 -11.41 -4.12 -11.39
N ASN A 108 -11.88 -3.87 -12.62
CA ASN A 108 -13.29 -3.94 -12.96
C ASN A 108 -13.84 -5.37 -12.76
N LYS A 109 -15.10 -5.47 -12.32
CA LYS A 109 -15.85 -6.70 -12.09
C LYS A 109 -17.07 -6.74 -13.01
N TYR A 110 -16.96 -7.46 -14.12
CA TYR A 110 -18.00 -7.51 -15.14
C TYR A 110 -19.03 -8.62 -14.90
N ALA A 111 -18.60 -9.73 -14.28
CA ALA A 111 -19.51 -10.82 -13.91
C ALA A 111 -19.88 -10.74 -12.42
N GLU A 112 -21.13 -11.10 -12.08
CA GLU A 112 -21.60 -11.12 -10.69
C GLU A 112 -20.76 -12.04 -9.79
N GLN A 113 -20.22 -13.14 -10.35
CA GLN A 113 -19.32 -14.04 -9.63
C GLN A 113 -18.00 -13.33 -9.24
N GLU A 114 -17.50 -12.42 -10.07
CA GLU A 114 -16.23 -11.71 -9.80
C GLU A 114 -16.36 -10.74 -8.63
N LYS A 115 -17.57 -10.21 -8.37
CA LYS A 115 -17.84 -9.28 -7.28
C LYS A 115 -17.78 -9.93 -5.90
N THR A 116 -17.90 -11.26 -5.84
CA THR A 116 -17.94 -12.03 -4.58
C THR A 116 -16.81 -13.05 -4.47
N ALA A 117 -16.03 -13.25 -5.53
CA ALA A 117 -14.87 -14.13 -5.54
C ALA A 117 -13.73 -13.53 -4.71
N GLU A 118 -13.01 -14.40 -4.00
CA GLU A 118 -11.75 -14.01 -3.37
C GLU A 118 -10.73 -13.64 -4.46
N PRO A 119 -10.07 -12.47 -4.37
CA PRO A 119 -9.04 -12.08 -5.33
C PRO A 119 -7.90 -13.09 -5.41
N ALA A 120 -7.40 -13.36 -6.62
CA ALA A 120 -6.22 -14.20 -6.77
C ALA A 120 -4.96 -13.50 -6.20
N PRO A 121 -3.99 -14.26 -5.65
CA PRO A 121 -2.84 -13.70 -4.93
C PRO A 121 -1.99 -12.71 -5.72
N ASP A 122 -1.89 -12.88 -7.02
CA ASP A 122 -1.07 -12.10 -7.94
C ASP A 122 -1.80 -10.89 -8.52
N VAL A 123 -3.12 -10.77 -8.30
CA VAL A 123 -3.90 -9.64 -8.80
C VAL A 123 -3.56 -8.39 -8.01
N ARG A 124 -3.15 -7.35 -8.74
CA ARG A 124 -2.70 -6.06 -8.23
C ARG A 124 -3.80 -5.02 -8.30
N VAL A 125 -3.54 -3.87 -7.68
CA VAL A 125 -4.31 -2.64 -7.85
C VAL A 125 -3.52 -1.64 -8.68
N THR A 126 -4.23 -0.79 -9.41
CA THR A 126 -3.65 0.33 -10.14
C THR A 126 -3.50 1.51 -9.19
N ILE A 127 -2.34 2.17 -9.16
CA ILE A 127 -2.12 3.38 -8.39
C ILE A 127 -2.55 4.58 -9.22
N THR A 128 -3.28 5.49 -8.59
CA THR A 128 -3.77 6.75 -9.16
C THR A 128 -3.30 7.91 -8.30
N GLU A 129 -3.27 9.12 -8.86
CA GLU A 129 -2.85 10.31 -8.11
C GLU A 129 -3.56 11.56 -8.57
N ALA A 130 -3.68 12.52 -7.64
CA ALA A 130 -3.92 13.92 -7.97
C ALA A 130 -2.91 14.80 -7.25
N THR A 131 -2.35 15.75 -7.98
CA THR A 131 -1.37 16.70 -7.47
C THR A 131 -1.97 18.10 -7.46
N PHE A 132 -1.74 18.80 -6.36
CA PHE A 132 -2.27 20.11 -6.04
C PHE A 132 -1.12 21.08 -5.77
N GLU A 133 -1.29 22.32 -6.19
CA GLU A 133 -0.42 23.44 -5.87
C GLU A 133 -1.17 24.41 -4.95
N TRP A 134 -0.53 24.85 -3.88
CA TRP A 134 -1.07 25.90 -3.04
C TRP A 134 -0.85 27.25 -3.70
N ILE A 135 -1.93 27.87 -4.15
CA ILE A 135 -1.90 29.16 -4.82
C ILE A 135 -2.69 30.19 -4.02
N THR A 136 -2.32 31.47 -4.17
CA THR A 136 -3.14 32.60 -3.71
C THR A 136 -3.62 33.38 -4.92
N ASP A 137 -4.90 33.27 -5.23
CA ASP A 137 -5.54 34.02 -6.32
C ASP A 137 -6.58 34.99 -5.76
N GLY A 138 -6.54 36.24 -6.22
CA GLY A 138 -7.44 37.29 -5.74
C GLY A 138 -7.40 37.53 -4.21
N GLY A 139 -6.32 37.13 -3.53
CA GLY A 139 -6.20 37.19 -2.07
C GLY A 139 -6.82 36.01 -1.30
N VAL A 140 -7.32 34.98 -2.00
CA VAL A 140 -7.82 33.73 -1.40
C VAL A 140 -6.80 32.63 -1.64
N ALA A 141 -6.26 32.08 -0.56
CA ALA A 141 -5.32 30.96 -0.62
C ALA A 141 -6.08 29.62 -0.65
N GLY A 142 -5.64 28.70 -1.51
CA GLY A 142 -6.26 27.39 -1.64
C GLY A 142 -5.45 26.42 -2.48
N TRP A 143 -5.79 25.14 -2.35
CA TRP A 143 -5.24 24.09 -3.21
C TRP A 143 -5.91 24.13 -4.58
N ASN A 144 -5.11 24.31 -5.62
CA ASN A 144 -5.54 24.16 -7.00
C ASN A 144 -4.96 22.86 -7.55
N MET A 145 -5.81 22.00 -8.12
CA MET A 145 -5.34 20.78 -8.78
C MET A 145 -4.59 21.14 -10.05
N VAL A 146 -3.38 20.62 -10.20
CA VAL A 146 -2.50 20.87 -11.35
C VAL A 146 -2.28 19.63 -12.20
N GLU A 147 -2.53 18.44 -11.65
CA GLU A 147 -2.35 17.16 -12.34
C GLU A 147 -3.28 16.10 -11.75
N SER A 148 -3.67 15.12 -12.56
CA SER A 148 -4.47 13.97 -12.11
C SER A 148 -4.32 12.80 -13.07
N GLU A 149 -3.83 11.67 -12.55
CA GLU A 149 -3.55 10.47 -13.33
C GLU A 149 -4.30 9.24 -12.83
N ARG A 150 -4.92 8.53 -13.77
CA ARG A 150 -5.68 7.29 -13.51
C ARG A 150 -4.83 6.04 -13.52
N SER A 151 -3.55 6.15 -13.84
CA SER A 151 -2.59 5.05 -13.73
C SER A 151 -1.16 5.59 -13.72
N ILE A 152 -0.47 5.42 -12.60
CA ILE A 152 0.97 5.70 -12.47
C ILE A 152 1.79 4.42 -12.22
N GLY A 153 1.14 3.26 -12.29
CA GLY A 153 1.73 1.93 -12.09
C GLY A 153 0.81 1.00 -11.31
N GLU A 154 1.26 -0.24 -11.10
CA GLU A 154 0.50 -1.27 -10.39
C GLU A 154 1.30 -1.86 -9.23
N PHE A 155 0.64 -2.17 -8.13
CA PHE A 155 1.29 -2.74 -6.95
C PHE A 155 0.35 -3.57 -6.08
N GLY A 156 0.90 -4.10 -4.99
CA GLY A 156 0.15 -4.88 -4.03
C GLY A 156 -0.16 -6.29 -4.53
N ARG A 157 -1.24 -6.85 -3.97
CA ARG A 157 -1.63 -8.26 -4.09
C ARG A 157 -3.04 -8.45 -3.57
N TYR A 158 -3.73 -9.51 -3.99
CA TYR A 158 -5.11 -9.79 -3.56
C TYR A 158 -6.03 -8.57 -3.73
N GLU A 159 -5.86 -7.80 -4.81
CA GLU A 159 -6.60 -6.55 -5.06
C GLU A 159 -6.52 -5.53 -3.91
N LYS A 160 -5.39 -5.50 -3.21
CA LYS A 160 -5.10 -4.52 -2.16
C LYS A 160 -3.73 -3.92 -2.37
N ALA A 161 -3.62 -2.64 -2.06
CA ALA A 161 -2.34 -1.97 -1.90
C ALA A 161 -1.52 -2.60 -0.76
N ASP A 162 -0.20 -2.44 -0.82
CA ASP A 162 0.65 -2.72 0.33
C ASP A 162 0.27 -1.77 1.48
N THR A 163 0.28 -2.26 2.72
CA THR A 163 -0.11 -1.47 3.90
C THR A 163 1.01 -0.50 4.24
N ILE A 164 0.68 0.74 4.60
CA ILE A 164 1.68 1.71 5.07
C ILE A 164 2.25 1.24 6.41
N ASP A 165 3.58 1.32 6.55
CA ASP A 165 4.25 1.16 7.84
C ASP A 165 4.30 2.52 8.54
N ASP A 166 3.32 2.76 9.41
CA ASP A 166 3.14 4.02 10.16
C ASP A 166 4.21 4.25 11.24
N LYS A 167 5.07 3.25 11.49
CA LYS A 167 6.18 3.34 12.44
C LYS A 167 7.41 4.00 11.86
N GLU A 168 7.48 4.12 10.53
CA GLU A 168 8.60 4.69 9.81
C GLU A 168 8.14 5.88 8.98
N SER A 169 8.95 6.93 8.93
CA SER A 169 8.64 8.08 8.09
C SER A 169 9.02 7.80 6.64
N ALA A 170 8.21 8.32 5.70
CA ALA A 170 8.65 8.40 4.32
C ALA A 170 9.88 9.30 4.19
N VAL A 171 10.75 8.95 3.24
CA VAL A 171 11.93 9.74 2.91
C VAL A 171 11.83 10.19 1.45
N SER A 172 12.16 11.44 1.19
CA SER A 172 12.18 11.98 -0.16
C SER A 172 13.44 12.82 -0.41
N THR A 173 13.77 13.03 -1.67
CA THR A 173 14.80 13.97 -2.10
C THR A 173 14.37 14.68 -3.37
N THR A 174 14.65 15.98 -3.44
CA THR A 174 14.49 16.79 -4.65
C THR A 174 15.85 16.95 -5.33
N LEU A 175 15.92 16.66 -6.62
CA LEU A 175 17.11 16.83 -7.44
C LEU A 175 17.20 18.28 -7.94
N PRO A 176 18.41 18.75 -8.31
CA PRO A 176 18.60 20.13 -8.78
C PRO A 176 17.76 20.51 -10.01
N ASP A 177 17.31 19.55 -10.80
CA ASP A 177 16.47 19.73 -11.98
C ASP A 177 14.95 19.65 -11.67
N GLY A 178 14.58 19.63 -10.39
CA GLY A 178 13.19 19.62 -9.93
C GLY A 178 12.52 18.24 -9.95
N ARG A 179 13.25 17.17 -10.28
CA ARG A 179 12.77 15.80 -10.10
C ARG A 179 12.73 15.43 -8.63
N ILE A 180 11.81 14.56 -8.22
CA ILE A 180 11.70 14.08 -6.83
C ILE A 180 11.74 12.57 -6.82
N VAL A 181 12.38 11.99 -5.80
CA VAL A 181 12.22 10.58 -5.45
C VAL A 181 11.63 10.49 -4.07
N LEU A 182 10.58 9.70 -3.92
CA LEU A 182 9.87 9.43 -2.67
C LEU A 182 9.92 7.93 -2.38
N ALA A 183 10.20 7.57 -1.13
CA ALA A 183 10.19 6.21 -0.63
C ALA A 183 9.19 6.13 0.54
N VAL A 184 8.06 5.46 0.31
CA VAL A 184 6.99 5.27 1.31
C VAL A 184 7.18 3.91 2.00
N PRO A 185 7.38 3.86 3.33
CA PRO A 185 7.48 2.60 4.06
C PRO A 185 6.16 1.84 3.97
N THR A 186 6.23 0.62 3.48
CA THR A 186 5.10 -0.31 3.40
C THR A 186 5.45 -1.67 4.00
N TRP A 187 4.43 -2.48 4.19
CA TRP A 187 4.54 -3.90 4.46
C TRP A 187 3.33 -4.67 3.91
N TYR A 188 3.52 -5.96 3.70
CA TYR A 188 2.42 -6.90 3.45
C TYR A 188 2.67 -8.21 4.21
N LEU A 189 1.61 -8.98 4.42
CA LEU A 189 1.72 -10.29 5.05
C LEU A 189 1.91 -11.38 3.99
N ALA A 190 2.93 -12.22 4.14
CA ALA A 190 3.09 -13.45 3.38
C ALA A 190 3.44 -14.59 4.32
N SER A 191 2.58 -15.61 4.36
CA SER A 191 2.77 -16.82 5.17
C SER A 191 3.14 -16.52 6.64
N GLY A 192 2.46 -15.55 7.25
CA GLY A 192 2.69 -15.15 8.64
C GLY A 192 3.97 -14.33 8.88
N THR A 193 4.68 -13.94 7.82
CA THR A 193 5.80 -13.00 7.87
C THR A 193 5.37 -11.65 7.31
N ARG A 194 5.64 -10.57 8.03
CA ARG A 194 5.54 -9.22 7.48
C ARG A 194 6.74 -8.95 6.60
N ILE A 195 6.52 -8.81 5.31
CA ILE A 195 7.55 -8.38 4.37
C ILE A 195 7.49 -6.86 4.30
N LYS A 196 8.59 -6.20 4.65
CA LYS A 196 8.73 -4.75 4.71
C LYS A 196 9.41 -4.26 3.42
N SER A 197 8.89 -3.20 2.82
CA SER A 197 9.43 -2.59 1.59
C SER A 197 9.27 -1.08 1.59
N PHE A 198 10.08 -0.34 0.86
CA PHE A 198 9.75 1.01 0.45
C PHE A 198 9.03 0.94 -0.90
N GLY A 199 7.79 1.44 -0.97
CA GLY A 199 7.14 1.77 -2.24
C GLY A 199 7.79 3.02 -2.81
N MET A 200 8.43 2.89 -3.96
CA MET A 200 9.20 3.95 -4.58
C MET A 200 8.34 4.72 -5.57
N PHE A 201 8.45 6.04 -5.55
CA PHE A 201 7.79 6.94 -6.49
C PHE A 201 8.81 7.93 -7.04
N VAL A 202 8.71 8.22 -8.32
CA VAL A 202 9.52 9.26 -8.98
C VAL A 202 8.60 10.30 -9.58
N TYR A 203 8.94 11.57 -9.37
CA TYR A 203 8.24 12.72 -9.91
C TYR A 203 9.14 13.43 -10.91
N ARG A 204 8.57 13.77 -12.06
CA ARG A 204 9.17 14.67 -13.04
C ARG A 204 8.02 15.36 -13.73
N ARG A 205 7.90 16.69 -13.59
CA ARG A 205 6.94 17.46 -14.39
C ARG A 205 7.12 17.14 -15.88
N THR A 206 6.11 16.54 -16.49
CA THR A 206 6.07 16.26 -17.92
C THR A 206 5.40 17.43 -18.63
N ASP A 207 5.81 17.66 -19.88
CA ASP A 207 5.01 18.49 -20.76
C ASP A 207 4.00 17.54 -21.43
N ALA A 208 2.78 17.49 -20.89
CA ALA A 208 1.70 16.64 -21.40
C ALA A 208 1.43 16.88 -22.91
N SER A 209 1.81 18.03 -23.46
CA SER A 209 1.70 18.31 -24.90
C SER A 209 2.71 17.54 -25.77
N SER A 210 3.77 17.00 -25.16
CA SER A 210 4.87 16.30 -25.85
C SER A 210 4.69 14.78 -25.91
N ASN A 211 4.08 14.18 -24.88
CA ASN A 211 3.66 12.77 -24.87
C ASN A 211 2.48 12.60 -23.89
N PRO A 212 1.27 12.25 -24.35
CA PRO A 212 0.12 12.05 -23.47
C PRO A 212 0.23 10.81 -22.57
N ASP A 213 1.18 9.91 -22.83
CA ASP A 213 1.45 8.73 -21.99
C ASP A 213 2.49 9.01 -20.89
N ASP A 214 3.06 10.22 -20.83
CA ASP A 214 4.07 10.61 -19.85
C ASP A 214 3.39 11.23 -18.61
N THR A 215 3.30 10.45 -17.54
CA THR A 215 2.75 10.90 -16.25
C THR A 215 3.80 11.63 -15.42
N ASP A 216 3.35 12.61 -14.63
CA ASP A 216 4.20 13.38 -13.71
C ASP A 216 4.81 12.49 -12.62
N TRP A 217 3.98 11.65 -12.03
CA TRP A 217 4.38 10.61 -11.08
C TRP A 217 4.47 9.25 -11.74
N THR A 218 5.44 8.45 -11.31
CA THR A 218 5.54 7.02 -11.68
C THR A 218 5.86 6.21 -10.44
N TYR A 219 5.11 5.12 -10.23
CA TYR A 219 5.47 4.10 -9.26
C TYR A 219 6.68 3.30 -9.77
N ALA A 220 7.78 3.41 -9.04
CA ALA A 220 9.08 2.87 -9.40
C ALA A 220 9.40 1.55 -8.69
N GLY A 221 8.36 0.81 -8.28
CA GLY A 221 8.49 -0.52 -7.68
C GLY A 221 8.78 -0.51 -6.18
N ASN A 222 8.98 -1.72 -5.64
CA ASN A 222 9.25 -1.94 -4.22
C ASN A 222 10.74 -2.22 -3.98
N VAL A 223 11.31 -1.56 -2.98
CA VAL A 223 12.67 -1.80 -2.49
C VAL A 223 12.59 -2.52 -1.15
N PHE A 224 13.22 -3.68 -1.01
CA PHE A 224 13.13 -4.48 0.21
C PHE A 224 13.72 -3.73 1.42
N ARG A 225 12.97 -3.71 2.54
CA ARG A 225 13.37 -3.07 3.81
C ARG A 225 13.62 -4.11 4.92
N GLY A 226 13.27 -5.37 4.72
CA GLY A 226 13.42 -6.41 5.73
C GLY A 226 12.15 -7.23 5.92
N ASN A 227 12.16 -8.07 6.95
CA ASN A 227 11.00 -8.86 7.30
C ASN A 227 10.88 -9.04 8.82
N ASP A 228 9.67 -9.32 9.27
CA ASP A 228 9.37 -9.68 10.64
C ASP A 228 8.56 -10.98 10.62
N GLY A 229 9.21 -12.06 11.07
CA GLY A 229 8.65 -13.40 11.11
C GLY A 229 8.10 -13.80 12.48
N GLY A 230 8.03 -12.88 13.45
CA GLY A 230 7.74 -13.18 14.85
C GLY A 230 6.46 -13.97 15.10
N ALA A 231 5.46 -13.82 14.22
CA ALA A 231 4.16 -14.50 14.34
C ALA A 231 4.15 -15.96 13.84
N ALA A 232 5.12 -16.35 13.01
CA ALA A 232 5.14 -17.67 12.35
C ALA A 232 6.39 -18.51 12.69
N CYS A 233 7.35 -17.92 13.39
CA CYS A 233 8.63 -18.55 13.69
C CYS A 233 8.62 -19.31 15.03
N ASP A 234 9.60 -20.20 15.20
CA ASP A 234 9.88 -20.86 16.48
C ASP A 234 11.19 -20.30 17.06
N ALA A 235 11.11 -19.71 18.26
CA ALA A 235 12.25 -19.10 18.94
C ALA A 235 13.34 -20.12 19.31
N ALA A 236 12.99 -21.40 19.46
CA ALA A 236 13.92 -22.45 19.89
C ALA A 236 14.79 -23.02 18.74
N GLY A 237 14.40 -22.82 17.47
CA GLY A 237 15.18 -23.24 16.31
C GLY A 237 15.47 -24.75 16.19
N THR A 238 14.79 -25.60 16.96
CA THR A 238 14.97 -27.06 16.93
C THR A 238 14.03 -27.71 15.89
N GLY A 239 14.60 -28.18 14.78
CA GLY A 239 13.89 -28.87 13.69
C GLY A 239 13.72 -28.02 12.43
N ASN A 240 13.15 -28.59 11.36
CA ASN A 240 12.87 -27.95 10.04
C ASN A 240 11.89 -26.75 10.11
N ARG A 241 12.11 -25.75 10.98
CA ARG A 241 11.23 -24.60 11.21
C ARG A 241 11.90 -23.27 10.87
N ILE A 242 11.07 -22.28 10.51
CA ILE A 242 11.47 -20.95 10.07
C ILE A 242 12.08 -20.17 11.26
N PRO A 243 13.32 -19.66 11.15
CA PRO A 243 13.95 -18.88 12.21
C PRO A 243 13.23 -17.55 12.47
N CYS A 244 13.15 -17.14 13.74
CA CYS A 244 12.63 -15.81 14.10
C CYS A 244 13.59 -14.72 13.66
N VAL A 245 13.15 -13.89 12.73
CA VAL A 245 13.87 -12.72 12.23
C VAL A 245 13.05 -11.46 12.41
N GLU A 246 13.74 -10.40 12.73
CA GLU A 246 13.23 -9.04 12.78
C GLU A 246 14.29 -8.15 12.15
N GLY A 247 14.05 -7.79 10.90
CA GLY A 247 14.87 -6.92 10.10
C GLY A 247 14.16 -5.60 9.81
N SER A 248 14.96 -4.56 9.65
CA SER A 248 14.55 -3.28 9.07
C SER A 248 15.72 -2.70 8.28
N ALA A 249 15.49 -1.62 7.55
CA ALA A 249 16.55 -0.96 6.80
C ALA A 249 16.35 0.54 6.74
N THR A 250 17.47 1.26 6.71
CA THR A 250 17.49 2.68 6.37
C THR A 250 17.80 2.83 4.88
N LEU A 251 17.03 3.68 4.21
CA LEU A 251 17.29 4.08 2.82
C LEU A 251 18.00 5.43 2.80
N THR A 252 19.02 5.55 1.97
CA THR A 252 19.71 6.82 1.69
C THR A 252 19.81 7.04 0.20
N PHE A 253 19.47 8.25 -0.25
CA PHE A 253 19.69 8.68 -1.62
C PHE A 253 21.17 9.05 -1.80
N LEU A 254 21.83 8.36 -2.72
CA LEU A 254 23.19 8.70 -3.14
C LEU A 254 23.12 9.75 -4.25
N PRO A 255 24.07 10.70 -4.30
CA PRO A 255 24.13 11.68 -5.38
C PRO A 255 24.08 11.01 -6.77
N ALA A 256 23.28 11.58 -7.66
CA ALA A 256 23.28 11.26 -9.08
C ALA A 256 24.23 12.19 -9.82
N ASP A 257 24.93 11.67 -10.82
CA ASP A 257 25.68 12.51 -11.76
C ASP A 257 24.75 12.98 -12.88
N GLY A 258 24.83 14.27 -13.23
CA GLY A 258 24.11 14.83 -14.38
C GLY A 258 22.58 14.68 -14.27
N ARG A 259 21.98 13.96 -15.23
CA ARG A 259 20.51 13.78 -15.35
C ARG A 259 20.03 12.40 -14.90
N ASP A 260 20.88 11.61 -14.25
CA ASP A 260 20.47 10.30 -13.76
C ASP A 260 19.54 10.43 -12.54
N TRP A 261 18.77 9.39 -12.26
CA TRP A 261 18.07 9.22 -10.98
C TRP A 261 19.06 8.79 -9.89
N PRO A 262 18.87 9.19 -8.62
CA PRO A 262 19.79 8.85 -7.54
C PRO A 262 19.88 7.35 -7.37
N ARG A 263 21.08 6.84 -7.06
CA ARG A 263 21.19 5.47 -6.55
C ARG A 263 20.61 5.43 -5.15
N LEU A 264 20.03 4.30 -4.77
CA LEU A 264 19.55 4.08 -3.41
C LEU A 264 20.55 3.18 -2.70
N ARG A 265 20.90 3.53 -1.47
CA ARG A 265 21.64 2.65 -0.56
C ARG A 265 20.70 2.19 0.54
N VAL A 266 20.50 0.89 0.66
CA VAL A 266 19.68 0.27 1.69
C VAL A 266 20.59 -0.44 2.67
N ALA A 267 20.67 0.09 3.89
CA ALA A 267 21.47 -0.49 4.96
C ALA A 267 20.58 -1.32 5.88
N MET A 268 20.70 -2.65 5.77
CA MET A 268 19.95 -3.61 6.59
C MET A 268 20.43 -3.59 8.04
N THR A 269 19.50 -3.77 8.98
CA THR A 269 19.73 -3.81 10.42
C THR A 269 18.86 -4.88 11.07
N GLY A 270 19.31 -5.39 12.22
CA GLY A 270 18.61 -6.44 12.95
C GLY A 270 19.04 -7.82 12.48
N THR A 271 18.07 -8.68 12.18
CA THR A 271 18.32 -10.06 11.75
C THR A 271 17.55 -10.41 10.49
N GLY A 272 18.19 -11.18 9.62
CA GLY A 272 17.63 -11.65 8.36
C GLY A 272 17.91 -13.13 8.14
N ILE A 273 17.66 -13.59 6.91
CA ILE A 273 17.92 -14.97 6.47
C ILE A 273 19.02 -14.94 5.40
N ASP A 274 20.02 -15.81 5.52
CA ASP A 274 21.09 -15.98 4.52
C ASP A 274 20.64 -16.83 3.32
N ASN A 275 21.49 -16.94 2.29
CA ASN A 275 21.20 -17.74 1.10
C ASN A 275 21.03 -19.24 1.37
N ALA A 276 21.46 -19.73 2.54
CA ALA A 276 21.28 -21.11 2.99
C ALA A 276 20.03 -21.29 3.87
N GLY A 277 19.20 -20.24 4.02
CA GLY A 277 17.98 -20.28 4.83
C GLY A 277 18.22 -20.14 6.33
N ARG A 278 19.43 -19.77 6.77
CA ARG A 278 19.78 -19.65 8.19
C ARG A 278 19.65 -18.21 8.67
N LYS A 279 19.32 -18.03 9.94
CA LYS A 279 19.32 -16.72 10.58
C LYS A 279 20.72 -16.11 10.55
N LYS A 280 20.81 -14.84 10.17
CA LYS A 280 22.02 -14.02 10.26
C LYS A 280 21.72 -12.69 10.94
N THR A 281 22.77 -12.07 11.46
CA THR A 281 22.73 -10.65 11.86
C THR A 281 23.07 -9.82 10.64
N ASP A 282 22.22 -8.84 10.33
CA ASP A 282 22.46 -7.94 9.21
C ASP A 282 23.52 -6.89 9.59
N GLY A 283 24.41 -6.58 8.66
CA GLY A 283 25.47 -5.60 8.85
C GLY A 283 25.97 -4.97 7.55
N ALA A 284 27.20 -4.45 7.57
CA ALA A 284 27.77 -3.70 6.44
C ALA A 284 27.87 -4.51 5.14
N ALA A 285 27.99 -5.84 5.22
CA ALA A 285 28.03 -6.73 4.08
C ALA A 285 26.65 -6.92 3.41
N ASP A 286 25.57 -6.54 4.10
CA ASP A 286 24.18 -6.71 3.65
C ASP A 286 23.59 -5.41 3.09
N VAL A 287 24.44 -4.42 2.86
CA VAL A 287 24.05 -3.20 2.17
C VAL A 287 23.75 -3.52 0.71
N VAL A 288 22.55 -3.16 0.26
CA VAL A 288 22.13 -3.33 -1.13
C VAL A 288 22.02 -1.96 -1.78
N GLU A 289 22.64 -1.80 -2.95
CA GLU A 289 22.42 -0.62 -3.79
C GLU A 289 21.36 -0.90 -4.85
N TYR A 290 20.53 0.09 -5.14
CA TYR A 290 19.53 0.05 -6.21
C TYR A 290 19.77 1.17 -7.21
N ARG A 291 19.45 0.91 -8.48
CA ARG A 291 19.49 1.90 -9.57
C ARG A 291 18.16 1.89 -10.31
N PHE A 292 17.69 3.07 -10.67
CA PHE A 292 16.52 3.20 -11.55
C PHE A 292 16.85 2.68 -12.94
N ASN A 293 16.05 1.76 -13.44
CA ASN A 293 16.15 1.24 -14.80
C ASN A 293 15.16 2.00 -15.70
N PRO A 294 15.64 2.82 -16.66
CA PRO A 294 14.76 3.64 -17.49
C PRO A 294 13.89 2.83 -18.46
N LYS A 295 14.21 1.56 -18.71
CA LYS A 295 13.42 0.68 -19.59
C LYS A 295 12.22 0.11 -18.86
N THR A 296 12.42 -0.35 -17.63
CA THR A 296 11.38 -0.96 -16.79
C THR A 296 10.69 0.06 -15.89
N LYS A 297 11.23 1.28 -15.80
CA LYS A 297 10.78 2.39 -14.95
C LYS A 297 10.74 2.05 -13.46
N VAL A 298 11.58 1.11 -13.00
CA VAL A 298 11.64 0.69 -11.59
C VAL A 298 13.06 0.73 -11.04
N TYR A 299 13.18 0.81 -9.71
CA TYR A 299 14.45 0.60 -9.01
C TYR A 299 14.78 -0.89 -8.91
N GLU A 300 15.96 -1.26 -9.41
CA GLU A 300 16.44 -2.64 -9.42
C GLU A 300 17.72 -2.74 -8.60
N ALA A 301 17.86 -3.83 -7.84
CA ALA A 301 19.09 -4.09 -7.10
C ALA A 301 20.26 -4.23 -8.07
N VAL A 302 21.36 -3.53 -7.78
CA VAL A 302 22.60 -3.65 -8.54
C VAL A 302 23.18 -5.03 -8.25
N LYS A 303 23.30 -5.86 -9.29
CA LYS A 303 23.97 -7.17 -9.17
C LYS A 303 25.43 -6.91 -8.82
N THR A 304 25.85 -7.47 -7.68
CA THR A 304 27.26 -7.56 -7.28
C THR A 304 27.90 -8.82 -7.86
#